data_AF-A0A4D4M1P1-F1
#
_entry.id   AF-A0A4D4M1P1-F1
#
_cell.length_a   1.000
_cell.length_b   1.000
_cell.length_c   1.000
_cell.angle_alpha   90.00
_cell.angle_beta   90.00
_cell.angle_gamma   90.00
#
_symmetry.space_group_name_H-M   'P 1'
#
loop_
_entity.id
_entity.type
_entity.pdbx_description
1 polymer ?
#
loop_
_entity_poly.entity_id
_entity_poly.type
_entity_poly.pdbx_seq_one_letter_code
_entity_poly.pdbx_strand_id
1 'polypeptide(L)'
;MAEKAGIKLDDGKPDAEKLTQQLTATQGKARQSAVELAVYRAATKHSADADALLDSRGFLKQVDDLDPDADDFATKVGDAIKAAVESNPKLKTAPAPPARSGTEMSGRGEGARKPTNLADAVAARMRGN
;
A
#
# COMPACT_ATOMS: atom_id res chain seq x y z
N MET A 1 30.04 -16.75 -15.42
CA MET A 1 28.71 -16.39 -14.86
C MET A 1 28.10 -15.29 -15.72
N ALA A 2 27.64 -15.58 -16.93
CA ALA A 2 27.07 -14.60 -17.87
C ALA A 2 25.71 -15.06 -18.41
N GLU A 3 24.97 -15.82 -17.61
CA GLU A 3 23.77 -16.55 -18.06
C GLU A 3 22.47 -16.10 -17.35
N LYS A 4 22.49 -14.99 -16.59
CA LYS A 4 21.30 -14.52 -15.84
C LYS A 4 20.53 -13.35 -16.45
N ALA A 5 20.97 -12.82 -17.58
CA ALA A 5 20.14 -11.99 -18.43
C ALA A 5 19.99 -12.77 -19.73
N GLY A 6 18.78 -13.22 -20.09
CA GLY A 6 18.49 -14.02 -21.29
C GLY A 6 18.69 -13.27 -22.62
N ILE A 7 19.77 -12.51 -22.74
CA ILE A 7 20.17 -11.81 -23.96
C ILE A 7 21.08 -12.76 -24.71
N LYS A 8 20.50 -13.59 -25.59
CA LYS A 8 21.26 -14.28 -26.63
C LYS A 8 21.73 -13.20 -27.60
N LEU A 9 22.99 -12.78 -27.49
CA LEU A 9 23.66 -12.13 -28.61
C LEU A 9 24.13 -13.27 -29.52
N ASP A 10 23.31 -13.63 -30.51
CA ASP A 10 23.77 -14.43 -31.63
C ASP A 10 24.87 -13.64 -32.38
N ASP A 11 25.99 -14.32 -32.67
CA ASP A 11 27.26 -13.81 -33.22
C ASP A 11 27.16 -13.24 -34.67
N GLY A 12 26.31 -12.23 -34.89
CA GLY A 12 26.16 -11.63 -36.21
C GLY A 12 25.32 -10.35 -36.21
N LYS A 13 25.99 -9.21 -35.98
CA LYS A 13 25.45 -7.83 -35.94
C LYS A 13 24.40 -7.60 -34.83
N PRO A 14 24.58 -6.58 -33.97
CA PRO A 14 23.51 -6.18 -33.08
C PRO A 14 22.32 -5.74 -33.94
N ASP A 15 21.23 -6.51 -33.89
CA ASP A 15 19.93 -6.15 -34.44
C ASP A 15 19.49 -4.85 -33.74
N ALA A 16 19.86 -3.70 -34.31
CA ALA A 16 19.56 -2.39 -33.75
C ALA A 16 18.05 -2.22 -33.51
N GLU A 17 17.23 -2.85 -34.35
CA GLU A 17 15.79 -2.92 -34.18
C GLU A 17 15.37 -3.72 -32.93
N LYS A 18 15.96 -4.90 -32.68
CA LYS A 18 15.67 -5.67 -31.44
C LYS A 18 16.15 -4.92 -30.20
N LEU A 19 17.30 -4.26 -30.27
CA LEU A 19 17.83 -3.47 -29.15
C LEU A 19 16.93 -2.26 -28.86
N THR A 20 16.44 -1.59 -29.90
CA THR A 20 15.49 -0.47 -29.77
C THR A 20 14.17 -0.94 -29.19
N GLN A 21 13.62 -2.06 -29.68
CA GLN A 21 12.40 -2.66 -29.11
C GLN A 21 12.57 -3.02 -27.63
N GLN A 22 13.71 -3.61 -27.25
CA GLN A 22 14.01 -3.92 -25.85
C GLN A 22 14.17 -2.67 -24.99
N LEU A 23 14.80 -1.61 -25.52
CA LEU A 23 14.92 -0.32 -24.84
C LEU A 23 13.54 0.30 -24.61
N THR A 24 12.69 0.38 -25.62
CA THR A 24 11.32 0.91 -25.49
C THR A 24 10.50 0.08 -24.50
N ALA A 25 10.58 -1.25 -24.55
CA ALA A 25 9.88 -2.11 -23.60
C ALA A 25 10.39 -1.93 -22.16
N THR A 26 11.69 -1.74 -21.97
CA THR A 26 12.29 -1.54 -20.64
C THR A 26 11.96 -0.15 -20.09
N GLN A 27 12.02 0.89 -20.92
CA GLN A 27 11.62 2.25 -20.55
C GLN A 27 10.14 2.32 -20.19
N GLY A 28 9.27 1.62 -20.93
CA GLY A 28 7.84 1.51 -20.63
C GLY A 28 7.60 0.89 -19.25
N LYS A 29 8.27 -0.22 -18.94
CA LYS A 29 8.20 -0.85 -17.60
C LYS A 29 8.73 0.07 -16.50
N ALA A 30 9.85 0.75 -16.74
CA ALA A 30 10.45 1.67 -15.78
C ALA A 30 9.52 2.84 -15.47
N ARG A 31 8.89 3.43 -16.51
CA ARG A 31 7.86 4.46 -16.34
C ARG A 31 6.67 3.96 -15.54
N GLN A 32 6.14 2.78 -15.90
CA GLN A 32 5.00 2.20 -15.19
C GLN A 32 5.29 2.01 -13.69
N SER A 33 6.43 1.41 -13.35
CA SER A 33 6.84 1.23 -11.96
C SER A 33 7.09 2.55 -11.22
N ALA A 34 7.62 3.57 -11.90
CA ALA A 34 7.81 4.90 -11.31
C ALA A 34 6.46 5.56 -10.98
N VAL A 35 5.47 5.45 -11.88
CA VAL A 35 4.11 5.95 -11.65
C VAL A 35 3.44 5.20 -10.50
N GLU A 36 3.47 3.87 -10.51
CA GLU A 36 2.90 3.04 -9.42
C GLU A 36 3.50 3.44 -8.07
N LEU A 37 4.81 3.58 -7.99
CA LEU A 37 5.50 3.96 -6.76
C LEU A 37 5.18 5.39 -6.32
N ALA A 38 5.02 6.33 -7.25
CA ALA A 38 4.54 7.67 -6.94
C ALA A 38 3.10 7.65 -6.38
N VAL A 39 2.22 6.85 -6.96
CA VAL A 39 0.83 6.66 -6.49
C VAL A 39 0.82 6.06 -5.09
N TYR A 40 1.56 4.99 -4.80
CA TYR A 40 1.64 4.41 -3.45
C TYR A 40 2.14 5.43 -2.40
N ARG A 41 3.19 6.18 -2.74
CA ARG A 41 3.74 7.22 -1.84
C ARG A 41 2.76 8.36 -1.58
N ALA A 42 2.04 8.80 -2.62
CA ALA A 42 1.07 9.88 -2.50
C ALA A 42 -0.22 9.41 -1.81
N ALA A 43 -0.71 8.21 -2.10
CA ALA A 43 -1.90 7.62 -1.49
C ALA A 43 -1.77 7.55 0.04
N THR A 44 -0.60 7.15 0.53
CA THR A 44 -0.29 7.11 1.98
C THR A 44 -0.45 8.48 2.64
N LYS A 45 -0.05 9.57 1.97
CA LYS A 45 -0.18 10.94 2.50
C LYS A 45 -1.63 11.42 2.54
N HIS A 46 -2.47 10.90 1.64
CA HIS A 46 -3.87 11.31 1.51
C HIS A 46 -4.87 10.34 2.17
N SER A 47 -4.39 9.33 2.92
CA SER A 47 -5.24 8.27 3.47
C SER A 47 -6.12 7.64 2.39
N ALA A 48 -5.55 7.45 1.20
CA ALA A 48 -6.16 6.77 0.08
C ALA A 48 -5.68 5.32 0.02
N ASP A 49 -6.49 4.46 -0.56
CA ASP A 49 -6.15 3.07 -0.86
C ASP A 49 -5.49 3.02 -2.23
N ALA A 50 -4.20 2.69 -2.26
CA ALA A 50 -3.40 2.69 -3.48
C ALA A 50 -3.85 1.59 -4.47
N ASP A 51 -4.26 0.42 -3.97
CA ASP A 51 -4.72 -0.68 -4.82
C ASP A 51 -6.06 -0.33 -5.47
N ALA A 52 -6.97 0.28 -4.71
CA ALA A 52 -8.24 0.77 -5.25
C ALA A 52 -8.06 1.93 -6.25
N LEU A 53 -7.05 2.79 -6.06
CA LEU A 53 -6.69 3.84 -7.01
C LEU A 53 -6.15 3.26 -8.32
N LEU A 54 -5.23 2.29 -8.25
CA LEU A 54 -4.65 1.65 -9.42
C LEU A 54 -5.66 0.80 -10.22
N ASP A 55 -6.72 0.29 -9.59
CA ASP A 55 -7.84 -0.38 -10.27
C ASP A 55 -8.86 0.60 -10.88
N SER A 56 -8.86 1.85 -10.43
CA SER A 56 -9.83 2.86 -10.87
C SER A 56 -9.48 3.41 -12.26
N ARG A 57 -10.26 3.00 -13.26
CA ARG A 57 -10.15 3.53 -14.64
C ARG A 57 -10.28 5.06 -14.72
N GLY A 58 -11.04 5.67 -13.82
CA GLY A 58 -11.22 7.13 -13.76
C GLY A 58 -9.95 7.85 -13.31
N PHE A 59 -9.30 7.30 -12.28
CA PHE A 59 -8.02 7.81 -11.79
C PHE A 59 -6.90 7.58 -12.82
N LEU A 60 -6.82 6.37 -13.39
CA LEU A 60 -5.83 6.06 -14.42
C LEU A 60 -5.90 7.03 -15.60
N LYS A 61 -7.10 7.42 -16.07
CA LYS A 61 -7.24 8.44 -17.12
C LYS A 61 -6.67 9.80 -16.73
N GLN A 62 -6.86 10.22 -15.49
CA GLN A 62 -6.29 11.50 -15.01
C GLN A 62 -4.78 11.45 -14.90
N VAL A 63 -4.21 10.28 -14.59
CA VAL A 63 -2.76 10.08 -14.49
C VAL A 63 -2.11 9.85 -15.85
N ASP A 64 -2.83 9.29 -16.83
CA ASP A 64 -2.33 9.07 -18.20
C ASP A 64 -1.96 10.41 -18.88
N ASP A 65 -2.73 11.47 -18.58
CA ASP A 65 -2.45 12.84 -19.05
C ASP A 65 -1.25 13.50 -18.32
N LEU A 66 -0.70 12.88 -17.27
CA LEU A 66 0.41 13.44 -16.49
C LEU A 66 1.76 12.92 -17.01
N ASP A 67 2.70 13.84 -17.17
CA ASP A 67 4.08 13.49 -17.53
C ASP A 67 4.86 13.00 -16.29
N PRO A 68 5.29 11.73 -16.24
CA PRO A 68 6.05 11.19 -15.11
C PRO A 68 7.45 11.81 -14.94
N ASP A 69 7.98 12.47 -15.98
CA ASP A 69 9.30 13.12 -15.95
C ASP A 69 9.23 14.61 -15.53
N ALA A 70 8.03 15.17 -15.36
CA ALA A 70 7.84 16.56 -14.94
C ALA A 70 8.08 16.74 -13.43
N ASP A 71 8.70 17.85 -13.04
CA ASP A 71 8.96 18.19 -11.62
C ASP A 71 7.66 18.28 -10.79
N ASP A 72 6.56 18.74 -11.40
CA ASP A 72 5.25 18.87 -10.76
C ASP A 72 4.45 17.57 -10.70
N PHE A 73 4.97 16.46 -11.24
CA PHE A 73 4.24 15.19 -11.34
C PHE A 73 3.71 14.71 -9.99
N ALA A 74 4.56 14.71 -8.96
CA ALA A 74 4.18 14.25 -7.62
C ALA A 74 3.05 15.10 -7.00
N THR A 75 3.06 16.41 -7.27
CA THR A 75 2.01 17.34 -6.81
C THR A 75 0.70 17.06 -7.54
N LYS A 76 0.73 16.94 -8.87
CA LYS A 76 -0.46 16.66 -9.68
C LYS A 76 -1.08 15.29 -9.35
N VAL A 77 -0.25 14.28 -9.10
CA VAL A 77 -0.73 12.96 -8.63
C VAL A 77 -1.41 13.09 -7.26
N GLY A 78 -0.85 13.86 -6.33
CA GLY A 78 -1.48 14.12 -5.03
C GLY A 78 -2.83 14.81 -5.16
N ASP A 79 -2.94 15.83 -6.01
CA ASP A 79 -4.20 16.53 -6.28
C ASP A 79 -5.24 15.62 -6.96
N ALA A 80 -4.81 14.80 -7.92
CA ALA A 80 -5.67 13.80 -8.56
C ALA A 80 -6.19 12.76 -7.56
N ILE A 81 -5.33 12.27 -6.65
CA ILE A 81 -5.72 11.34 -5.59
C ILE A 81 -6.75 12.00 -4.66
N LYS A 82 -6.52 13.25 -4.26
CA LYS A 82 -7.45 13.98 -3.41
C LYS A 82 -8.81 14.14 -4.09
N ALA A 83 -8.84 14.56 -5.35
CA ALA A 83 -10.07 14.68 -6.13
C ALA A 83 -10.78 13.33 -6.31
N ALA A 84 -10.03 12.26 -6.58
CA ALA A 84 -10.59 10.92 -6.71
C ALA A 84 -11.22 10.43 -5.40
N VAL A 85 -10.56 10.67 -4.26
CA VAL A 85 -11.06 10.31 -2.92
C VAL A 85 -12.26 11.15 -2.50
N GLU A 86 -12.29 12.44 -2.85
CA GLU A 86 -13.43 13.31 -2.63
C GLU A 86 -14.66 12.87 -3.46
N SER A 87 -14.43 12.49 -4.72
CA SER A 87 -15.49 11.99 -5.61
C SER A 87 -15.96 10.59 -5.23
N ASN A 88 -15.06 9.71 -4.78
CA ASN A 88 -15.35 8.34 -4.40
C ASN A 88 -14.70 8.00 -3.03
N PRO A 89 -15.46 8.14 -1.93
CA PRO A 89 -14.98 7.83 -0.59
C PRO A 89 -14.56 6.37 -0.39
N LYS A 90 -14.95 5.45 -1.28
CA LYS A 90 -14.51 4.04 -1.22
C LYS A 90 -13.03 3.87 -1.55
N LEU A 91 -12.40 4.89 -2.15
CA LEU A 91 -10.96 4.92 -2.42
C LEU A 91 -10.15 5.36 -1.19
N LYS A 92 -10.78 5.63 -0.05
CA LYS A 92 -10.08 5.87 1.21
C LYS A 92 -9.53 4.57 1.77
N THR A 93 -8.35 4.62 2.37
CA THR A 93 -7.82 3.47 3.10
C THR A 93 -8.79 3.11 4.22
N ALA A 94 -9.27 1.87 4.23
CA ALA A 94 -10.05 1.38 5.36
C ALA A 94 -9.16 1.40 6.61
N PRO A 95 -9.66 1.82 7.78
CA PRO A 95 -8.90 1.70 9.00
C PRO A 95 -8.48 0.24 9.17
N ALA A 96 -7.17 0.01 9.33
CA ALA A 96 -6.66 -1.32 9.60
C ALA A 96 -7.45 -1.91 10.77
N PRO A 97 -7.95 -3.15 10.67
CA PRO A 97 -8.61 -3.78 11.80
C PRO A 97 -7.66 -3.72 12.99
N PRO A 98 -8.16 -3.40 14.20
CA PRO A 98 -7.32 -3.28 15.37
C PRO A 98 -6.48 -4.54 15.47
N ALA A 99 -5.17 -4.38 15.70
CA ALA A 99 -4.28 -5.51 15.94
C ALA A 99 -4.95 -6.40 16.98
N ARG A 100 -5.19 -7.69 16.64
CA ARG A 100 -5.74 -8.63 17.60
C ARG A 100 -4.76 -8.66 18.77
N SER A 101 -5.11 -7.96 19.85
CA SER A 101 -4.41 -8.02 21.12
C SER A 101 -4.82 -9.31 21.81
N GLY A 102 -4.47 -10.43 21.17
CA GLY A 102 -4.66 -11.78 21.69
C GLY A 102 -3.51 -12.06 22.64
N THR A 103 -3.69 -11.76 23.91
CA THR A 103 -3.17 -12.72 24.88
C THR A 103 -4.07 -13.94 24.73
N GLU A 104 -3.68 -14.88 23.88
CA GLU A 104 -4.20 -16.25 23.94
C GLU A 104 -3.83 -16.80 25.32
N MET A 105 -4.63 -16.45 26.34
CA MET A 105 -4.56 -17.08 27.66
C MET A 105 -5.13 -18.48 27.52
N SER A 106 -4.32 -19.40 26.99
CA SER A 106 -4.41 -20.81 27.31
C SER A 106 -3.90 -21.01 28.74
N GLY A 107 -4.63 -20.45 29.70
CA GLY A 107 -4.22 -20.42 31.10
C GLY A 107 -5.43 -20.15 31.97
N ARG A 108 -5.99 -21.23 32.53
CA ARG A 108 -6.95 -21.23 33.63
C ARG A 108 -6.55 -20.17 34.67
N GLY A 109 -7.34 -19.11 34.80
CA GLY A 109 -7.13 -18.07 35.77
C GLY A 109 -8.32 -17.13 35.77
N GLU A 110 -9.24 -17.35 36.71
CA GLU A 110 -10.36 -16.46 37.01
C GLU A 110 -9.79 -15.09 37.42
N GLY A 111 -9.59 -14.21 36.44
CA GLY A 111 -9.03 -12.88 36.63
C GLY A 111 -9.94 -12.06 37.53
N ALA A 112 -9.40 -11.60 38.67
CA ALA A 112 -10.10 -10.90 39.73
C ALA A 112 -11.05 -9.82 39.20
N ARG A 113 -12.36 -10.01 39.40
CA ARG A 113 -13.33 -8.93 39.18
C ARG A 113 -13.04 -7.81 40.17
N LYS A 114 -12.88 -6.59 39.66
CA LYS A 114 -12.80 -5.40 40.51
C LYS A 114 -14.14 -5.24 41.24
N PRO A 115 -14.16 -5.14 42.58
CA PRO A 115 -15.40 -5.01 43.33
C PRO A 115 -16.09 -3.70 42.96
N THR A 116 -17.36 -3.78 42.56
CA THR A 116 -18.18 -2.61 42.19
C THR A 116 -18.92 -1.99 43.37
N ASN A 117 -18.89 -2.64 44.53
CA ASN A 117 -19.47 -2.13 45.76
C ASN A 117 -18.64 -2.56 46.99
N LEU A 118 -18.94 -1.93 48.13
CA LEU A 118 -18.24 -2.15 49.39
C LEU A 118 -18.37 -3.60 49.88
N ALA A 119 -19.54 -4.21 49.73
CA ALA A 119 -19.78 -5.59 50.17
C ALA A 119 -18.91 -6.59 49.40
N ASP A 120 -18.74 -6.38 48.09
CA ASP A 120 -17.89 -7.20 47.22
C ASP A 120 -16.40 -7.03 47.58
N ALA A 121 -15.97 -5.81 47.94
CA ALA A 121 -14.60 -5.55 48.39
C ALA A 121 -14.26 -6.27 49.71
N VAL A 122 -15.20 -6.29 50.66
CA VAL A 122 -15.04 -7.02 51.93
C VAL A 122 -15.00 -8.53 51.69
N ALA A 123 -15.88 -9.05 50.82
CA ALA A 123 -15.90 -10.47 50.47
C ALA A 123 -14.61 -10.91 49.77
N ALA A 124 -14.03 -10.07 48.90
CA ALA A 124 -12.74 -10.33 48.27
C ALA A 124 -11.60 -10.36 49.29
N ARG A 125 -11.58 -9.45 50.27
CA ARG A 125 -10.57 -9.41 51.34
C ARG A 125 -10.62 -10.65 52.25
N MET A 126 -11.82 -11.13 52.56
CA MET A 126 -12.04 -12.29 53.44
C MET A 126 -11.70 -13.63 52.78
N ARG A 127 -11.78 -13.73 51.44
CA ARG A 127 -11.37 -14.93 50.69
C ARG A 127 -9.85 -15.08 50.52
N GLY A 128 -9.08 -14.04 50.84
CA GLY A 128 -7.63 -14.00 50.67
C GLY A 128 -6.84 -14.28 51.95
N ASN A 129 -7.47 -14.85 52.99
CA ASN A 129 -6.87 -15.20 54.28
C ASN A 129 -7.23 -16.63 54.66
#